data_AF-A0AAJ3B228-F1
#
_entry.id   AF-A0AAJ3B228-F1
#
_cell.length_a   1.000
_cell.length_b   1.000
_cell.length_c   1.000
_cell.angle_alpha   90.00
_cell.angle_beta   90.00
_cell.angle_gamma   90.00
#
_symmetry.space_group_name_H-M   'P 1'
#
loop_
_entity.id
_entity.type
_entity.pdbx_description
1 polymer ?
#
loop_
_entity_poly.entity_id
_entity_poly.type
_entity_poly.pdbx_seq_one_letter_code
_entity_poly.pdbx_strand_id
1 'polypeptide(L)'
;MRQPIVLQVQGLGIPVVISDASAKTELRWSSDPDIKADAPAYLFHDSTEIHQFLTFAVDKRFINENLLLPIRVDAPHGATALARVEAEAQGVDAQNWDLVRVGLIINGNSNKGPVSDALEWVGDREEYADSRHMLEAYQHAKHRGITNPIIVTHNEAHQTLAAAEFMTVFHHSIKPQLMNAHQVLDRITSELLALDVDGINPDRAVNILKQVRDALGDAHEQDNVMRMSLGMETKPLADLPDQTPKPQPSETEASVNAPAIEPEPSPDFFRSPRMG
;
A
#
# COMPACT_ATOMS: atom_id res chain seq x y z
N MET A 1 -7.30 -9.90 -32.50
CA MET A 1 -7.59 -9.61 -31.09
C MET A 1 -6.37 -10.02 -30.28
N ARG A 2 -5.95 -9.23 -29.28
CA ARG A 2 -4.85 -9.63 -28.38
C ARG A 2 -5.42 -10.58 -27.34
N GLN A 3 -4.78 -11.74 -27.18
CA GLN A 3 -5.11 -12.69 -26.13
C GLN A 3 -4.76 -12.08 -24.76
N PRO A 4 -5.64 -12.21 -23.76
CA PRO A 4 -5.32 -11.81 -22.39
C PRO A 4 -4.17 -12.64 -21.84
N ILE A 5 -3.59 -12.15 -20.75
CA ILE A 5 -2.40 -12.69 -20.11
C ILE A 5 -2.73 -12.98 -18.65
N VAL A 6 -2.37 -14.18 -18.18
CA VAL A 6 -2.25 -14.50 -16.76
C VAL A 6 -0.80 -14.28 -16.36
N LEU A 7 -0.59 -13.53 -15.29
CA LEU A 7 0.74 -13.30 -14.74
C LEU A 7 0.99 -14.30 -13.60
N GLN A 8 2.07 -15.07 -13.67
CA GLN A 8 2.58 -15.82 -12.52
C GLN A 8 3.83 -15.14 -11.99
N VAL A 9 3.92 -15.01 -10.67
CA VAL A 9 5.10 -14.48 -10.00
C VAL A 9 5.61 -15.52 -9.02
N GLN A 10 6.77 -16.09 -9.31
CA GLN A 10 7.37 -17.12 -8.47
C GLN A 10 7.62 -16.56 -7.07
N GLY A 11 7.11 -17.25 -6.05
CA GLY A 11 7.15 -16.79 -4.66
C GLY A 11 6.05 -15.81 -4.26
N LEU A 12 5.12 -15.44 -5.15
CA LEU A 12 3.91 -14.67 -4.83
C LEU A 12 2.63 -15.38 -5.30
N GLY A 13 2.75 -16.26 -6.29
CA GLY A 13 1.61 -16.96 -6.89
C GLY A 13 1.01 -16.18 -8.05
N ILE A 14 -0.32 -16.20 -8.15
CA ILE A 14 -1.09 -15.64 -9.25
C ILE A 14 -2.05 -14.59 -8.70
N PRO A 15 -2.20 -13.42 -9.35
CA PRO A 15 -3.25 -12.48 -9.01
C PRO A 15 -4.62 -13.12 -9.27
N VAL A 16 -5.47 -13.18 -8.25
CA VAL A 16 -6.81 -13.76 -8.32
C VAL A 16 -7.87 -12.71 -8.02
N VAL A 17 -9.07 -12.95 -8.56
CA VAL A 17 -10.25 -12.12 -8.31
C VAL A 17 -11.09 -12.74 -7.20
N ILE A 18 -11.37 -11.94 -6.17
CA ILE A 18 -12.34 -12.26 -5.13
C ILE A 18 -13.57 -11.39 -5.36
N SER A 19 -14.70 -12.04 -5.61
CA SER A 19 -16.00 -11.36 -5.62
C SER A 19 -16.58 -11.43 -4.21
N ASP A 20 -16.49 -10.34 -3.47
CA ASP A 20 -17.14 -10.23 -2.18
C ASP A 20 -18.64 -9.90 -2.35
N ALA A 21 -19.45 -10.19 -1.32
CA ALA A 21 -20.90 -9.96 -1.30
C ALA A 21 -21.27 -8.47 -1.53
N SER A 22 -20.30 -7.56 -1.40
CA SER A 22 -20.39 -6.12 -1.58
C SER A 22 -20.20 -5.63 -3.02
N ALA A 23 -20.05 -6.53 -4.00
CA ALA A 23 -19.88 -6.24 -5.43
C ALA A 23 -18.62 -5.45 -5.84
N LYS A 24 -17.70 -5.18 -4.90
CA LYS A 24 -16.35 -4.68 -5.22
C LYS A 24 -15.46 -5.88 -5.60
N THR A 25 -14.89 -5.85 -6.80
CA THR A 25 -13.90 -6.84 -7.26
C THR A 25 -12.58 -6.60 -6.53
N GLU A 26 -12.20 -7.50 -5.63
CA GLU A 26 -10.92 -7.42 -4.94
C GLU A 26 -9.86 -8.26 -5.66
N LEU A 27 -8.63 -7.74 -5.78
CA LEU A 27 -7.46 -8.44 -6.31
C LEU A 27 -6.54 -8.82 -5.16
N ARG A 28 -6.24 -10.12 -5.06
CA ARG A 28 -5.29 -10.67 -4.09
C ARG A 28 -4.35 -11.67 -4.72
N TRP A 29 -3.31 -12.05 -4.00
CA TRP A 29 -2.45 -13.16 -4.42
C TRP A 29 -3.08 -14.50 -4.04
N SER A 30 -2.97 -15.49 -4.92
CA SER A 30 -3.34 -16.88 -4.61
C SER A 30 -2.56 -17.45 -3.42
N SER A 31 -1.42 -16.87 -3.06
CA SER A 31 -0.62 -17.28 -1.90
C SER A 31 -1.15 -16.83 -0.54
N ASP A 32 -2.18 -15.98 -0.51
CA ASP A 32 -2.85 -15.60 0.75
C ASP A 32 -3.64 -16.82 1.28
N PRO A 33 -3.43 -17.25 2.54
CA PRO A 33 -4.09 -18.41 3.12
C PRO A 33 -5.62 -18.29 3.19
N ASP A 34 -6.17 -17.07 3.23
CA ASP A 34 -7.62 -16.85 3.27
C ASP A 34 -8.29 -17.07 1.91
N ILE A 35 -7.50 -17.18 0.85
CA ILE A 35 -7.97 -17.40 -0.52
C ILE A 35 -8.22 -18.87 -0.74
N LYS A 36 -9.36 -19.17 -1.37
CA LYS A 36 -9.68 -20.54 -1.78
C LYS A 36 -8.73 -20.99 -2.90
N ALA A 37 -8.33 -22.25 -2.85
CA ALA A 37 -7.41 -22.84 -3.83
C ALA A 37 -7.97 -22.82 -5.27
N ASP A 38 -9.28 -22.68 -5.46
CA ASP A 38 -9.98 -22.63 -6.74
C ASP A 38 -10.27 -21.19 -7.24
N ALA A 39 -9.75 -20.16 -6.56
CA ALA A 39 -10.00 -18.77 -6.92
C ALA A 39 -9.57 -18.46 -8.37
N PRO A 40 -10.40 -17.73 -9.14
CA PRO A 40 -10.13 -17.48 -10.55
C PRO A 40 -8.97 -16.49 -10.75
N ALA A 41 -8.10 -16.78 -11.71
CA ALA A 41 -7.00 -15.90 -12.10
C ALA A 41 -7.50 -14.61 -12.73
N TYR A 42 -6.89 -13.49 -12.39
CA TYR A 42 -7.12 -12.21 -13.07
C TYR A 42 -6.52 -12.21 -14.47
N LEU A 43 -7.23 -11.59 -15.42
CA LEU A 43 -6.81 -11.48 -16.80
C LEU A 43 -6.34 -10.07 -17.11
N PHE A 44 -5.07 -9.95 -17.50
CA PHE A 44 -4.50 -8.72 -18.03
C PHE A 44 -4.76 -8.61 -19.54
N HIS A 45 -5.27 -7.48 -20.01
CA HIS A 45 -5.63 -7.32 -21.43
C HIS A 45 -4.53 -6.68 -22.27
N ASP A 46 -3.62 -5.95 -21.65
CA ASP A 46 -2.51 -5.31 -22.34
C ASP A 46 -1.21 -5.24 -21.50
N SER A 47 -0.11 -4.91 -22.18
CA SER A 47 1.20 -4.77 -21.57
C SER A 47 1.31 -3.56 -20.64
N THR A 48 0.46 -2.54 -20.82
CA THR A 48 0.44 -1.34 -19.99
C THR A 48 -0.11 -1.67 -18.61
N GLU A 49 -1.19 -2.45 -18.56
CA GLU A 49 -1.83 -2.95 -17.37
C GLU A 49 -0.89 -3.85 -16.57
N ILE A 50 -0.18 -4.76 -17.24
CA ILE A 50 0.85 -5.59 -16.60
C ILE A 50 1.95 -4.69 -16.02
N HIS A 51 2.43 -3.71 -16.78
CA HIS A 51 3.50 -2.84 -16.29
C HIS A 51 3.05 -1.99 -15.10
N GLN A 52 1.84 -1.45 -15.13
CA GLN A 52 1.24 -0.74 -14.00
C GLN A 52 1.07 -1.66 -12.79
N PHE A 53 0.55 -2.87 -12.98
CA PHE A 53 0.40 -3.85 -11.91
C PHE A 53 1.74 -4.26 -11.30
N LEU A 54 2.75 -4.55 -12.11
CA LEU A 54 4.10 -4.86 -11.64
C LEU A 54 4.72 -3.68 -10.89
N THR A 55 4.50 -2.46 -11.35
CA THR A 55 5.05 -1.26 -10.70
C THR A 55 4.40 -1.03 -9.35
N PHE A 56 3.07 -1.04 -9.31
CA PHE A 56 2.29 -0.53 -8.18
C PHE A 56 1.81 -1.61 -7.22
N ALA A 57 1.72 -2.86 -7.65
CA ALA A 57 0.99 -3.91 -6.95
C ALA A 57 1.87 -5.14 -6.63
N VAL A 58 3.13 -5.16 -7.08
CA VAL A 58 4.11 -6.21 -6.77
C VAL A 58 5.30 -5.66 -5.97
N ASP A 59 5.73 -6.38 -4.93
CA ASP A 59 6.88 -6.00 -4.12
C ASP A 59 8.15 -6.13 -4.98
N LYS A 60 9.01 -5.11 -4.97
CA LYS A 60 10.25 -5.03 -5.75
C LYS A 60 11.16 -6.25 -5.57
N ARG A 61 11.09 -6.94 -4.42
CA ARG A 61 11.82 -8.21 -4.18
C ARG A 61 11.49 -9.30 -5.21
N PHE A 62 10.29 -9.26 -5.79
CA PHE A 62 9.79 -10.26 -6.73
C PHE A 62 9.76 -9.76 -8.19
N ILE A 63 10.13 -8.50 -8.44
CA ILE A 63 10.26 -7.94 -9.78
C ILE A 63 11.64 -8.31 -10.33
N ASN A 64 11.79 -9.58 -10.71
CA ASN A 64 12.96 -10.10 -11.41
C ASN A 64 12.46 -10.85 -12.65
N GLU A 65 13.08 -10.62 -13.82
CA GLU A 65 12.67 -11.25 -15.08
C GLU A 65 12.60 -12.78 -14.99
N ASN A 66 13.43 -13.39 -14.14
CA ASN A 66 13.43 -14.84 -13.94
C ASN A 66 12.27 -15.36 -13.07
N LEU A 67 11.59 -14.48 -12.33
CA LEU A 67 10.48 -14.82 -11.43
C LEU A 67 9.11 -14.50 -12.06
N LEU A 68 9.07 -13.78 -13.18
CA LEU A 68 7.84 -13.31 -13.83
C LEU A 68 7.54 -14.15 -15.07
N LEU A 69 6.41 -14.85 -15.06
CA LEU A 69 5.97 -15.69 -16.18
C LEU A 69 4.61 -15.21 -16.69
N PRO A 70 4.58 -14.38 -17.76
CA PRO A 70 3.35 -13.98 -18.43
C PRO A 70 2.90 -15.08 -19.40
N ILE A 71 1.73 -15.65 -19.17
CA ILE A 71 1.16 -16.74 -19.98
C ILE A 71 -0.05 -16.20 -20.73
N ARG A 72 -0.06 -16.35 -22.05
CA ARG A 72 -1.21 -15.95 -22.88
C ARG A 72 -2.28 -17.03 -22.83
N VAL A 73 -3.51 -16.60 -22.60
CA VAL A 73 -4.67 -17.48 -22.46
C VAL A 73 -5.80 -17.01 -23.38
N ASP A 74 -6.61 -17.96 -23.82
CA ASP A 74 -7.88 -17.76 -24.48
C ASP A 74 -8.98 -17.61 -23.43
N ALA A 75 -9.70 -16.49 -23.50
CA ALA A 75 -10.84 -16.19 -22.63
C ALA A 75 -11.97 -15.51 -23.44
N PRO A 76 -13.23 -15.61 -22.98
CA PRO A 76 -14.35 -14.91 -23.60
C PRO A 76 -14.11 -13.40 -23.70
N HIS A 77 -14.70 -12.76 -24.71
CA HIS A 77 -14.51 -11.33 -24.90
C HIS A 77 -15.05 -10.54 -23.72
N GLY A 78 -14.19 -9.71 -23.10
CA GLY A 78 -14.54 -8.91 -21.92
C GLY A 78 -14.50 -9.67 -20.58
N ALA A 79 -14.00 -10.91 -20.55
CA ALA A 79 -13.78 -11.63 -19.31
C ALA A 79 -12.64 -11.00 -18.50
N THR A 80 -12.88 -10.74 -17.22
CA THR A 80 -11.90 -10.19 -16.28
C THR A 80 -11.15 -11.25 -15.48
N ALA A 81 -11.67 -12.49 -15.50
CA ALA A 81 -11.08 -13.60 -14.76
C ALA A 81 -11.25 -14.93 -15.51
N LEU A 82 -10.39 -15.89 -15.20
CA LEU A 82 -10.37 -17.24 -15.77
C LEU A 82 -10.34 -18.27 -14.64
N ALA A 83 -11.17 -19.32 -14.73
CA ALA A 83 -11.20 -20.35 -13.70
C ALA A 83 -9.87 -21.10 -13.63
N ARG A 84 -9.47 -21.56 -12.42
CA ARG A 84 -8.21 -22.31 -12.21
C ARG A 84 -8.02 -23.46 -13.21
N VAL A 85 -9.03 -24.32 -13.35
CA VAL A 85 -8.98 -25.48 -14.27
C VAL A 85 -8.76 -25.05 -15.73
N GLU A 86 -9.37 -23.94 -16.15
CA GLU A 86 -9.23 -23.42 -17.50
C GLU A 86 -7.86 -22.78 -17.72
N ALA A 87 -7.30 -22.13 -16.70
CA ALA A 87 -5.97 -21.55 -16.74
C ALA A 87 -4.88 -22.65 -16.76
N GLU A 88 -5.02 -23.69 -15.94
CA GLU A 88 -4.13 -24.86 -15.91
C GLU A 88 -4.09 -25.58 -17.25
N ALA A 89 -5.25 -25.80 -17.88
CA ALA A 89 -5.34 -26.40 -19.21
C ALA A 89 -4.60 -25.59 -20.28
N GLN A 90 -4.35 -24.31 -20.03
CA GLN A 90 -3.67 -23.38 -20.92
C GLN A 90 -2.20 -23.12 -20.53
N GLY A 91 -1.67 -23.89 -19.59
CA GLY A 91 -0.25 -23.91 -19.23
C GLY A 91 0.14 -23.08 -18.02
N VAL A 92 -0.84 -22.53 -17.28
CA VAL A 92 -0.58 -21.86 -15.99
C VAL A 92 -0.25 -22.91 -14.94
N ASP A 93 0.91 -22.80 -14.29
CA ASP A 93 1.32 -23.77 -13.27
C ASP A 93 0.40 -23.76 -12.04
N ALA A 94 -0.21 -24.91 -11.76
CA ALA A 94 -1.09 -25.17 -10.62
C ALA A 94 -0.40 -24.93 -9.27
N GLN A 95 0.91 -25.19 -9.17
CA GLN A 95 1.67 -25.02 -7.93
C GLN A 95 1.62 -23.59 -7.38
N ASN A 96 1.42 -22.60 -8.25
CA ASN A 96 1.29 -21.20 -7.83
C ASN A 96 -0.04 -20.90 -7.11
N TRP A 97 -1.09 -21.72 -7.26
CA TRP A 97 -2.29 -21.65 -6.42
C TRP A 97 -2.11 -22.34 -5.07
N ASP A 98 -1.27 -23.38 -5.05
CA ASP A 98 -1.07 -24.22 -3.87
C ASP A 98 0.02 -23.68 -2.95
N LEU A 99 0.83 -22.72 -3.41
CA LEU A 99 1.73 -21.93 -2.59
C LEU A 99 0.95 -21.13 -1.53
N VAL A 100 1.48 -21.05 -0.31
CA VAL A 100 0.98 -20.22 0.79
C VAL A 100 2.12 -19.41 1.38
N ARG A 101 1.85 -18.14 1.69
CA ARG A 101 2.79 -17.24 2.37
C ARG A 101 2.17 -16.68 3.63
N VAL A 102 2.93 -16.75 4.73
CA VAL A 102 2.45 -16.34 6.05
C VAL A 102 3.52 -15.52 6.74
N GLY A 103 3.16 -14.29 7.09
CA GLY A 103 3.95 -13.46 8.00
C GLY A 103 3.60 -13.86 9.43
N LEU A 104 4.63 -14.07 10.24
CA LEU A 104 4.53 -14.52 11.62
C LEU A 104 5.33 -13.54 12.49
N ILE A 105 4.72 -13.10 13.60
CA ILE A 105 5.44 -12.41 14.67
C ILE A 105 5.54 -13.35 15.85
N ILE A 106 6.74 -13.43 16.41
CA ILE A 106 7.08 -14.24 17.57
C ILE A 106 7.45 -13.30 18.69
N ASN A 107 6.58 -13.17 19.69
CA ASN A 107 6.81 -12.37 20.88
C ASN A 107 7.15 -13.25 22.07
N GLY A 108 8.01 -12.79 22.97
CA GLY A 108 8.23 -13.47 24.25
C GLY A 108 9.35 -12.83 25.04
N ASN A 109 9.89 -13.58 26.00
CA ASN A 109 11.00 -13.10 26.83
C ASN A 109 12.27 -13.89 26.52
N SER A 110 13.37 -13.18 26.30
CA SER A 110 14.72 -13.74 26.27
C SER A 110 15.44 -13.48 27.59
N ASN A 111 16.64 -14.06 27.74
CA ASN A 111 17.53 -13.75 28.87
C ASN A 111 17.95 -12.27 28.96
N LYS A 112 17.69 -11.47 27.91
CA LYS A 112 18.00 -10.03 27.85
C LYS A 112 16.76 -9.13 27.97
N GLY A 113 15.57 -9.71 28.18
CA GLY A 113 14.30 -8.99 28.25
C GLY A 113 13.32 -9.38 27.14
N PRO A 114 12.22 -8.62 27.00
CA PRO A 114 11.21 -8.85 25.97
C PRO A 114 11.80 -8.75 24.56
N VAL A 115 11.43 -9.69 23.69
CA VAL A 115 11.86 -9.76 22.30
C VAL A 115 10.65 -10.00 21.42
N SER A 116 10.64 -9.32 20.27
CA SER A 116 9.75 -9.57 19.15
C SER A 116 10.63 -9.89 17.95
N ASP A 117 10.36 -10.99 17.26
CA ASP A 117 11.03 -11.37 16.02
C ASP A 117 10.01 -11.68 14.93
N ALA A 118 10.37 -11.44 13.68
CA ALA A 118 9.50 -11.67 12.53
C ALA A 118 10.02 -12.82 11.68
N LEU A 119 9.11 -13.64 11.18
CA LEU A 119 9.39 -14.76 10.30
C LEU A 119 8.43 -14.71 9.11
N GLU A 120 8.98 -14.82 7.91
CA GLU A 120 8.20 -15.05 6.70
C GLU A 120 8.28 -16.55 6.37
N TRP A 121 7.13 -17.23 6.39
CA TRP A 121 7.02 -18.64 6.05
C TRP A 121 6.42 -18.81 4.66
N VAL A 122 6.97 -19.76 3.90
CA VAL A 122 6.52 -20.13 2.57
C VAL A 122 6.46 -21.65 2.49
N GLY A 123 5.33 -22.19 2.07
CA GLY A 123 5.14 -23.63 1.87
C GLY A 123 3.88 -23.87 1.04
N ASP A 124 3.38 -25.09 1.02
CA ASP A 124 2.12 -25.40 0.34
C ASP A 124 0.89 -25.34 1.28
N ARG A 125 -0.30 -25.46 0.69
CA ARG A 125 -1.58 -25.47 1.42
C ARG A 125 -1.74 -26.67 2.36
N GLU A 126 -1.17 -27.81 2.04
CA GLU A 126 -1.22 -29.01 2.89
C GLU A 126 -0.33 -28.82 4.13
N GLU A 127 0.89 -28.33 3.94
CA GLU A 127 1.83 -27.95 4.99
C GLU A 127 1.25 -26.86 5.89
N TYR A 128 0.56 -25.88 5.30
CA TYR A 128 -0.14 -24.85 6.08
C TYR A 128 -1.24 -25.45 6.96
N ALA A 129 -2.07 -26.35 6.41
CA ALA A 129 -3.12 -27.06 7.15
C ALA A 129 -2.55 -27.94 8.27
N ASP A 130 -1.39 -28.55 8.05
CA ASP A 130 -0.62 -29.31 9.03
C ASP A 130 0.11 -28.43 10.06
N SER A 131 -0.11 -27.11 10.04
CA SER A 131 0.50 -26.15 10.97
C SER A 131 2.05 -26.13 10.92
N ARG A 132 2.65 -26.44 9.76
CA ARG A 132 4.12 -26.41 9.58
C ARG A 132 4.71 -25.03 9.85
N HIS A 133 4.00 -23.98 9.43
CA HIS A 133 4.33 -22.59 9.71
C HIS A 133 4.49 -22.30 11.22
N MET A 134 3.60 -22.85 12.06
CA MET A 134 3.69 -22.71 13.52
C MET A 134 4.86 -23.50 14.09
N LEU A 135 5.07 -24.73 13.61
CA LEU A 135 6.19 -25.56 14.04
C LEU A 135 7.53 -24.87 13.76
N GLU A 136 7.69 -24.28 12.58
CA GLU A 136 8.89 -23.53 12.21
C GLU A 136 9.06 -22.27 13.06
N ALA A 137 7.99 -21.52 13.32
CA ALA A 137 8.04 -20.38 14.23
C ALA A 137 8.45 -20.78 15.66
N TYR A 138 7.99 -21.91 16.19
CA TYR A 138 8.45 -22.43 17.49
C TYR A 138 9.94 -22.82 17.47
N GLN A 139 10.39 -23.45 16.38
CA GLN A 139 11.81 -23.77 16.22
C GLN A 139 12.65 -22.50 16.15
N HIS A 140 12.22 -21.50 15.40
CA HIS A 140 12.87 -20.19 15.30
C HIS A 140 12.94 -19.50 16.66
N ALA A 141 11.84 -19.47 17.41
CA ALA A 141 11.79 -18.93 18.77
C ALA A 141 12.81 -19.60 19.69
N LYS A 142 12.92 -20.92 19.63
CA LYS A 142 13.89 -21.70 20.41
C LYS A 142 15.33 -21.35 20.05
N HIS A 143 15.65 -21.22 18.76
CA HIS A 143 16.99 -20.80 18.31
C HIS A 143 17.36 -19.39 18.77
N ARG A 144 16.36 -18.50 18.86
CA ARG A 144 16.52 -17.14 19.39
C ARG A 144 16.56 -17.05 20.91
N GLY A 145 16.36 -18.16 21.62
CA GLY A 145 16.31 -18.18 23.08
C GLY A 145 15.08 -17.45 23.65
N ILE A 146 13.99 -17.40 22.89
CA ILE A 146 12.71 -16.85 23.33
C ILE A 146 11.97 -17.92 24.14
N THR A 147 11.66 -17.59 25.39
CA THR A 147 10.89 -18.43 26.30
C THR A 147 9.41 -18.07 26.24
N ASN A 148 8.55 -19.08 26.26
CA ASN A 148 7.09 -18.98 26.14
C ASN A 148 6.64 -18.07 24.97
N PRO A 149 7.00 -18.42 23.72
CA PRO A 149 6.66 -17.59 22.57
C PRO A 149 5.15 -17.53 22.35
N ILE A 150 4.65 -16.32 22.13
CA ILE A 150 3.33 -16.01 21.61
C ILE A 150 3.52 -15.73 20.12
N ILE A 151 2.96 -16.59 19.28
CA ILE A 151 3.09 -16.52 17.84
C ILE A 151 1.78 -15.97 17.29
N VAL A 152 1.86 -14.94 16.45
CA VAL A 152 0.71 -14.27 15.85
C VAL A 152 0.91 -14.23 14.35
N THR A 153 -0.09 -14.70 13.60
CA THR A 153 -0.08 -14.62 12.14
C THR A 153 -0.53 -13.24 11.67
N HIS A 154 -0.22 -12.89 10.41
CA HIS A 154 -0.64 -11.62 9.82
C HIS A 154 -2.18 -11.42 9.78
N ASN A 155 -2.96 -12.50 9.82
CA ASN A 155 -4.43 -12.44 9.88
C ASN A 155 -4.96 -12.27 11.31
N GLU A 156 -4.16 -12.59 12.33
CA GLU A 156 -4.52 -12.51 13.75
C GLU A 156 -3.89 -11.29 14.46
N ALA A 157 -3.24 -10.41 13.69
CA ALA A 157 -2.35 -9.34 14.17
C ALA A 157 -3.01 -8.24 15.02
N HIS A 158 -4.31 -8.36 15.35
CA HIS A 158 -5.09 -7.46 16.19
C HIS A 158 -4.47 -7.11 17.55
N GLN A 159 -3.47 -7.88 18.01
CA GLN A 159 -2.95 -7.80 19.39
C GLN A 159 -1.51 -7.27 19.51
N THR A 160 -0.81 -6.93 18.42
CA THR A 160 0.63 -6.59 18.52
C THR A 160 1.03 -5.27 17.86
N LEU A 161 1.00 -4.18 18.62
CA LEU A 161 1.55 -2.87 18.22
C LEU A 161 3.06 -2.93 17.91
N ALA A 162 3.81 -3.82 18.56
CA ALA A 162 5.27 -3.86 18.48
C ALA A 162 5.83 -4.35 17.13
N ALA A 163 4.99 -4.90 16.25
CA ALA A 163 5.40 -5.40 14.95
C ALA A 163 4.46 -4.97 13.81
N ALA A 164 3.79 -3.82 14.03
CA ALA A 164 2.96 -3.18 13.02
C ALA A 164 3.75 -2.87 11.74
N GLU A 165 5.03 -2.49 11.81
CA GLU A 165 5.83 -2.18 10.62
C GLU A 165 6.05 -3.41 9.71
N PHE A 166 6.50 -4.53 10.27
CA PHE A 166 6.65 -5.78 9.50
C PHE A 166 5.30 -6.24 8.93
N MET A 167 4.25 -6.23 9.75
CA MET A 167 2.93 -6.65 9.31
C MET A 167 2.36 -5.73 8.23
N THR A 168 2.57 -4.42 8.32
CA THR A 168 2.15 -3.49 7.29
C THR A 168 2.87 -3.73 5.97
N VAL A 169 4.20 -3.88 6.01
CA VAL A 169 4.99 -4.21 4.81
C VAL A 169 4.57 -5.55 4.21
N PHE A 170 4.33 -6.55 5.06
CA PHE A 170 3.92 -7.88 4.62
C PHE A 170 2.51 -7.88 4.00
N HIS A 171 1.55 -7.21 4.64
CA HIS A 171 0.19 -7.02 4.11
C HIS A 171 0.20 -6.29 2.76
N HIS A 172 1.04 -5.26 2.59
CA HIS A 172 1.22 -4.61 1.28
C HIS A 172 1.76 -5.58 0.23
N SER A 173 2.66 -6.49 0.60
CA SER A 173 3.19 -7.50 -0.33
C SER A 173 2.16 -8.58 -0.69
N ILE A 174 1.21 -8.90 0.20
CA ILE A 174 0.17 -9.91 -0.01
C ILE A 174 -1.12 -9.34 -0.64
N LYS A 175 -1.38 -8.04 -0.50
CA LYS A 175 -2.57 -7.38 -1.06
C LYS A 175 -2.14 -6.33 -2.09
N PRO A 176 -2.14 -6.67 -3.39
CA PRO A 176 -1.74 -5.78 -4.48
C PRO A 176 -2.44 -4.42 -4.44
N GLN A 177 -3.70 -4.38 -4.00
CA GLN A 177 -4.49 -3.15 -3.92
C GLN A 177 -3.95 -2.14 -2.91
N LEU A 178 -3.54 -2.60 -1.72
CA LEU A 178 -2.99 -1.73 -0.67
C LEU A 178 -1.68 -1.08 -1.12
N MET A 179 -0.84 -1.85 -1.81
CA MET A 179 0.42 -1.32 -2.33
C MET A 179 0.19 -0.30 -3.45
N ASN A 180 -0.82 -0.51 -4.29
CA ASN A 180 -1.17 0.43 -5.35
C ASN A 180 -1.56 1.80 -4.78
N ALA A 181 -2.44 1.85 -3.78
CA ALA A 181 -2.85 3.12 -3.18
C ALA A 181 -1.69 3.87 -2.52
N HIS A 182 -0.80 3.17 -1.81
CA HIS A 182 0.38 3.79 -1.20
C HIS A 182 1.36 4.34 -2.24
N GLN A 183 1.64 3.60 -3.31
CA GLN A 183 2.56 4.07 -4.33
C GLN A 183 1.99 5.22 -5.19
N VAL A 184 0.66 5.22 -5.42
CA VAL A 184 -0.02 6.35 -6.08
C VAL A 184 0.10 7.62 -5.23
N LEU A 185 -0.04 7.52 -3.91
CA LEU A 185 0.18 8.65 -3.01
C LEU A 185 1.61 9.19 -3.04
N ASP A 186 2.61 8.30 -2.98
CA ASP A 186 4.02 8.69 -3.01
C ASP A 186 4.36 9.40 -4.32
N ARG A 187 3.84 8.88 -5.44
CA ARG A 187 4.00 9.50 -6.76
C ARG A 187 3.36 10.88 -6.81
N ILE A 188 2.10 11.00 -6.39
CA ILE A 188 1.38 12.28 -6.42
C ILE A 188 2.07 13.31 -5.51
N THR A 189 2.58 12.87 -4.36
CA THR A 189 3.33 13.73 -3.45
C THR A 189 4.64 14.18 -4.09
N SER A 190 5.36 13.29 -4.78
CA SER A 190 6.53 13.67 -5.56
C SER A 190 6.21 14.63 -6.72
N GLU A 191 5.08 14.44 -7.41
CA GLU A 191 4.62 15.33 -8.49
C GLU A 191 4.21 16.71 -7.94
N LEU A 192 3.59 16.77 -6.76
CA LEU A 192 3.28 18.02 -6.05
C LEU A 192 4.55 18.77 -5.62
N LEU A 193 5.55 18.06 -5.12
CA LEU A 193 6.85 18.64 -4.72
C LEU A 193 7.65 19.15 -5.93
N ALA A 194 7.44 18.56 -7.10
CA ALA A 194 8.06 18.97 -8.36
C ALA A 194 7.25 20.03 -9.14
N LEU A 195 6.09 20.44 -8.62
CA LEU A 195 5.17 21.33 -9.30
C LEU A 195 5.66 22.78 -9.20
N ASP A 196 6.15 23.33 -10.31
CA ASP A 196 6.42 24.77 -10.41
C ASP A 196 5.09 25.52 -10.57
N VAL A 197 4.71 26.23 -9.51
CA VAL A 197 3.41 26.90 -9.38
C VAL A 197 3.34 28.15 -10.27
N ASP A 198 4.48 28.70 -10.69
CA ASP A 198 4.55 29.98 -11.41
C ASP A 198 4.25 29.85 -12.92
N GLY A 199 4.25 28.63 -13.47
CA GLY A 199 4.07 28.37 -14.91
C GLY A 199 2.88 27.50 -15.31
N ILE A 200 2.06 27.05 -14.34
CA ILE A 200 1.01 26.05 -14.60
C ILE A 200 -0.33 26.70 -14.96
N ASN A 201 -1.02 26.12 -15.94
CA ASN A 201 -2.39 26.52 -16.28
C ASN A 201 -3.33 26.21 -15.09
N PRO A 202 -4.17 27.17 -14.64
CA PRO A 202 -5.07 26.99 -13.51
C PRO A 202 -5.99 25.75 -13.60
N ASP A 203 -6.52 25.45 -14.79
CA ASP A 203 -7.40 24.29 -14.99
C ASP A 203 -6.65 22.97 -14.83
N ARG A 204 -5.37 22.96 -15.25
CA ARG A 204 -4.48 21.81 -15.06
C ARG A 204 -4.13 21.64 -13.58
N ALA A 205 -3.88 22.73 -12.86
CA ALA A 205 -3.64 22.71 -11.42
C ALA A 205 -4.84 22.11 -10.66
N VAL A 206 -6.06 22.57 -10.97
CA VAL A 206 -7.30 22.08 -10.36
C VAL A 206 -7.50 20.59 -10.64
N ASN A 207 -7.23 20.12 -11.85
CA ASN A 207 -7.37 18.70 -12.17
C ASN A 207 -6.34 17.83 -11.43
N ILE A 208 -5.09 18.30 -11.29
CA ILE A 208 -4.07 17.61 -10.49
C ILE A 208 -4.52 17.56 -9.02
N LEU A 209 -5.00 18.67 -8.46
CA LEU A 209 -5.51 18.71 -7.08
C LEU A 209 -6.73 17.81 -6.85
N LYS A 210 -7.61 17.65 -7.85
CA LYS A 210 -8.72 16.68 -7.79
C LYS A 210 -8.21 15.24 -7.76
N GLN A 211 -7.26 14.91 -8.64
CA GLN A 211 -6.62 13.58 -8.64
C GLN A 211 -5.92 13.29 -7.31
N VAL A 212 -5.27 14.29 -6.72
CA VAL A 212 -4.65 14.19 -5.39
C VAL A 212 -5.70 13.90 -4.32
N ARG A 213 -6.79 14.66 -4.30
CA ARG A 213 -7.88 14.49 -3.34
C ARG A 213 -8.50 13.10 -3.45
N ASP A 214 -8.80 12.65 -4.66
CA ASP A 214 -9.46 11.36 -4.88
C ASP A 214 -8.51 10.20 -4.50
N ALA A 215 -7.23 10.28 -4.87
CA ALA A 215 -6.21 9.30 -4.46
C ALA A 215 -5.97 9.27 -2.93
N LEU A 216 -6.00 10.43 -2.26
CA LEU A 216 -5.96 10.50 -0.80
C LEU A 216 -7.19 9.89 -0.15
N GLY A 217 -8.38 10.09 -0.73
CA GLY A 217 -9.61 9.46 -0.30
C GLY A 217 -9.51 7.93 -0.40
N ASP A 218 -9.10 7.42 -1.55
CA ASP A 218 -8.98 5.98 -1.80
C ASP A 218 -7.93 5.33 -0.90
N ALA A 219 -6.75 5.95 -0.77
CA ALA A 219 -5.70 5.43 0.11
C ALA A 219 -6.09 5.50 1.58
N HIS A 220 -6.85 6.52 1.98
CA HIS A 220 -7.38 6.61 3.34
C HIS A 220 -8.49 5.58 3.62
N GLU A 221 -9.38 5.33 2.66
CA GLU A 221 -10.38 4.26 2.74
C GLU A 221 -9.67 2.91 2.88
N GLN A 222 -8.63 2.67 2.08
CA GLN A 222 -7.84 1.44 2.16
C GLN A 222 -7.03 1.31 3.46
N ASP A 223 -6.40 2.37 3.96
CA ASP A 223 -5.73 2.38 5.27
C ASP A 223 -6.75 2.12 6.40
N ASN A 224 -7.97 2.64 6.29
CA ASN A 224 -9.03 2.36 7.26
C ASN A 224 -9.58 0.94 7.16
N VAL A 225 -9.72 0.37 5.95
CA VAL A 225 -10.04 -1.05 5.76
C VAL A 225 -8.95 -1.92 6.38
N MET A 226 -7.69 -1.56 6.16
CA MET A 226 -6.54 -2.24 6.76
C MET A 226 -6.55 -2.12 8.29
N ARG A 227 -6.75 -0.93 8.84
CA ARG A 227 -6.88 -0.68 10.29
C ARG A 227 -7.99 -1.52 10.89
N MET A 228 -9.17 -1.55 10.28
CA MET A 228 -10.28 -2.40 10.73
C MET A 228 -9.90 -3.88 10.66
N SER A 229 -9.24 -4.33 9.59
CA SER A 229 -8.72 -5.71 9.47
C SER A 229 -7.63 -6.03 10.48
N LEU A 230 -6.95 -5.01 11.02
CA LEU A 230 -5.97 -5.11 12.10
C LEU A 230 -6.57 -4.79 13.47
N GLY A 231 -7.90 -4.64 13.59
CA GLY A 231 -8.58 -4.35 14.87
C GLY A 231 -8.24 -2.98 15.48
N MET A 232 -7.68 -2.08 14.66
CA MET A 232 -7.34 -0.72 15.02
C MET A 232 -8.52 0.20 14.72
N GLU A 233 -8.67 1.27 15.50
CA GLU A 233 -9.66 2.30 15.21
C GLU A 233 -9.36 2.99 13.87
N THR A 234 -10.42 3.24 13.10
CA THR A 234 -10.34 4.02 11.86
C THR A 234 -9.85 5.42 12.20
N LYS A 235 -8.90 5.91 11.41
CA LYS A 235 -8.47 7.30 11.51
C LYS A 235 -9.46 8.13 10.69
N PRO A 236 -10.16 9.12 11.24
CA PRO A 236 -10.94 10.03 10.42
C PRO A 236 -10.00 10.90 9.58
N LEU A 237 -10.41 11.22 8.33
CA LEU A 237 -9.74 12.24 7.54
C LEU A 237 -9.89 13.56 8.32
N ALA A 238 -8.79 14.27 8.57
CA ALA A 238 -8.86 15.53 9.30
C ALA A 238 -9.78 16.49 8.53
N ASP A 239 -10.83 16.99 9.18
CA ASP A 239 -11.68 18.01 8.59
C ASP A 239 -10.78 19.22 8.25
N LEU A 240 -10.69 19.53 6.97
CA LEU A 240 -10.09 20.78 6.53
C LEU A 240 -10.88 21.90 7.21
N PRO A 241 -10.25 22.81 7.96
CA PRO A 241 -10.95 23.97 8.47
C PRO A 241 -11.59 24.67 7.28
N ASP A 242 -12.90 24.91 7.36
CA ASP A 242 -13.70 25.62 6.37
C ASP A 242 -13.13 27.05 6.25
N GLN A 243 -12.10 27.20 5.42
CA GLN A 243 -11.60 28.48 4.97
C GLN A 243 -12.38 28.88 3.73
N THR A 244 -13.71 28.95 3.87
CA THR A 244 -14.46 29.89 3.04
C THR A 244 -13.86 31.27 3.34
N PRO A 245 -13.22 31.95 2.36
CA PRO A 245 -12.73 33.29 2.59
C PRO A 245 -13.95 34.13 2.93
N LYS A 246 -14.06 34.59 4.18
CA LYS A 246 -15.04 35.62 4.51
C LYS A 246 -14.75 36.79 3.58
N PRO A 247 -15.74 37.28 2.80
CA PRO A 247 -15.53 38.46 1.97
C PRO A 247 -15.09 39.58 2.90
N GLN A 248 -13.86 40.06 2.71
CA GLN A 248 -13.38 41.26 3.35
C GLN A 248 -14.35 42.39 2.96
N PRO A 249 -14.93 43.12 3.92
CA PRO A 249 -15.68 44.31 3.57
C PRO A 249 -14.70 45.27 2.89
N SER A 250 -15.01 45.59 1.63
CA SER A 250 -14.32 46.62 0.86
C SER A 250 -14.34 47.92 1.65
N GLU A 251 -13.19 48.30 2.22
CA GLU A 251 -12.96 49.65 2.71
C GLU A 251 -12.89 50.57 1.49
N THR A 252 -14.03 51.12 1.13
CA THR A 252 -14.08 52.34 0.33
C THR A 252 -15.05 53.27 1.03
N GLU A 253 -14.53 54.44 1.38
CA GLU A 253 -15.24 55.65 1.84
C GLU A 253 -15.55 55.75 3.35
N ALA A 254 -14.58 56.28 4.11
CA ALA A 254 -14.87 57.38 5.05
C ALA A 254 -13.61 58.19 5.43
N SER A 255 -13.56 59.41 4.89
CA SER A 255 -13.11 60.65 5.57
C SER A 255 -11.62 60.91 5.84
N VAL A 256 -11.03 61.68 4.94
CA VAL A 256 -10.49 63.04 5.18
C VAL A 256 -10.20 63.40 6.66
N ASN A 257 -8.93 63.34 7.07
CA ASN A 257 -8.17 64.45 7.67
C ASN A 257 -6.83 63.91 8.21
N ALA A 258 -5.75 64.15 7.48
CA ALA A 258 -4.40 63.99 7.99
C ALA A 258 -3.96 65.29 8.69
N PRO A 259 -3.32 65.20 9.87
CA PRO A 259 -2.22 66.07 10.20
C PRO A 259 -0.91 65.29 10.11
N ALA A 260 0.03 65.89 9.38
CA ALA A 260 1.40 65.45 9.23
C ALA A 260 2.10 65.31 10.58
N ILE A 261 2.81 64.21 10.78
CA ILE A 261 3.86 64.10 11.80
C ILE A 261 5.09 63.50 11.11
N GLU A 262 6.20 64.22 11.28
CA GLU A 262 7.49 64.07 10.60
C GLU A 262 8.18 62.72 10.88
N PRO A 263 9.06 62.26 9.98
CA PRO A 263 9.80 61.02 10.14
C PRO A 263 11.00 61.21 11.09
N GLU A 264 11.05 60.46 12.19
CA GLU A 264 12.28 60.32 12.97
C GLU A 264 13.19 59.21 12.43
N PRO A 265 14.52 59.39 12.54
CA PRO A 265 15.52 58.76 11.68
C PRO A 265 15.93 57.35 12.09
N SER A 266 16.28 56.54 11.10
CA SER A 266 16.81 55.19 11.23
C SER A 266 18.12 55.14 12.04
N PRO A 267 18.30 54.19 12.99
CA PRO A 267 19.60 53.95 13.59
C PRO A 267 20.44 53.02 12.71
N ASP A 268 21.45 53.59 12.08
CA ASP A 268 22.63 52.89 11.53
C ASP A 268 23.35 52.10 12.63
N PHE A 269 23.33 50.77 12.56
CA PHE A 269 24.19 49.91 13.38
C PHE A 269 24.90 48.88 12.51
N PHE A 270 25.73 49.34 11.57
CA PHE A 270 26.81 48.55 11.00
C PHE A 270 28.02 49.43 10.67
N ARG A 271 28.98 49.49 11.60
CA ARG A 271 30.40 49.65 11.29
C ARG A 271 31.26 48.87 12.28
N SER A 272 31.68 47.68 11.87
CA SER A 272 33.00 47.11 12.22
C SER A 272 34.11 48.09 11.73
N PRO A 273 35.41 48.00 12.10
CA PRO A 273 36.17 46.74 12.09
C PRO A 273 37.48 46.63 12.93
N ARG A 274 38.12 45.46 12.76
CA ARG A 274 39.57 45.16 12.76
C ARG A 274 40.28 44.75 14.08
N MET A 275 40.73 43.49 14.03
CA MET A 275 42.13 43.02 14.13
C MET A 275 43.02 43.63 15.21
N GLY A 276 43.39 42.76 16.15
CA GLY A 276 44.48 42.86 17.11
C GLY A 276 44.49 41.60 17.95
#